data_AF-A0A0F9NGQ3-F1
#
_entry.id   AF-A0A0F9NGQ3-F1
#
_cell.length_a   1.000
_cell.length_b   1.000
_cell.length_c   1.000
_cell.angle_alpha   90.00
_cell.angle_beta   90.00
_cell.angle_gamma   90.00
#
_symmetry.space_group_name_H-M   'P 1'
#
loop_
_entity.id
_entity.type
_entity.pdbx_description
1 polymer ?
#
loop_
_entity_poly.entity_id
_entity_poly.type
_entity_poly.pdbx_seq_one_letter_code
_entity_poly.pdbx_strand_id
1 'polypeptide(L)'
;QQEITDPEELKEWMADHPRASLGNLTKVQLELLREFHAADEETQAEMLDTIPELKVDPRENWLRDNPTDNARLALWGQAQIYTRKAYDELQRMKKGLGWVDRAIPSLILPPEESLDTHFEYAASLAEGRAWNSWETQLLLLNDNAYREWRGYDEIEDTKWYLETQIKWRDTNETFGEIDDLEARKSFAQGNIEWFNDQNRVEAYRWHLEEEGFDAGAIMAMTEKHVEYSSLLLTNAPNSPDVMLFRSKDKTGLFNWRVEQGEIQSLQEIAGDKGLDVQLVIWDINARNKALDAQYNSLSTEGDARADFLASSETYAKERYKRSGLTMGVPMESINRFVDFNLIPQRGFRRERWLENHPEYYNDVYLNDDIQIHGAADFSKTPDVEYDNLYDKWTDQIVRYHGSVTTVGSIAYEVRLLTGEAQIRKRRQLRNALFRANRGFFDDNLRWQARAEFVPTRAINGYVDYYGVLFGGKPEGAELWYADDRILRDNPSFFRWAQTTWGWADRDFNLIPNEKFEKAYNEEYAILRHDDGKANRTARLTYRRRHKEFDAEGIRVFGWQPLSRRTGITRGGLGRRLAVR
;
A
#
# COMPACT_ATOMS: atom_id res chain seq x y z
N GLN A 1 18.29 58.80 58.26
CA GLN A 1 19.53 58.57 59.02
C GLN A 1 20.66 59.24 58.26
N GLN A 2 21.63 59.83 58.97
CA GLN A 2 22.83 60.42 58.37
C GLN A 2 23.79 59.29 57.97
N GLU A 3 24.29 59.36 56.74
CA GLU A 3 25.38 58.52 56.25
C GLU A 3 26.67 58.98 56.94
N ILE A 4 27.26 58.14 57.79
CA ILE A 4 28.54 58.43 58.44
C ILE A 4 29.63 58.16 57.40
N THR A 5 30.14 59.24 56.80
CA THR A 5 31.19 59.19 55.78
C THR A 5 32.59 59.45 56.35
N ASP A 6 32.67 59.87 57.61
CA ASP A 6 33.92 60.14 58.31
C ASP A 6 34.46 58.87 59.01
N PRO A 7 35.70 58.43 58.72
CA PRO A 7 36.27 57.21 59.29
C PRO A 7 36.45 57.23 60.81
N GLU A 8 36.69 58.38 61.44
CA GLU A 8 36.81 58.48 62.90
C GLU A 8 35.44 58.48 63.59
N GLU A 9 34.44 59.14 62.98
CA GLU A 9 33.04 59.07 63.43
C GLU A 9 32.48 57.64 63.31
N LEU A 10 32.85 56.90 62.25
CA LEU A 10 32.51 55.48 62.12
C LEU A 10 33.14 54.65 63.24
N LYS A 11 34.39 54.94 63.61
CA LYS A 11 35.15 54.20 64.63
C LYS A 11 34.62 54.44 66.04
N GLU A 12 34.18 55.65 66.37
CA GLU A 12 33.43 55.94 67.61
C GLU A 12 32.10 55.21 67.62
N TRP A 13 31.37 55.22 66.49
CA TRP A 13 30.09 54.51 66.40
C TRP A 13 30.23 52.98 66.53
N MET A 14 31.30 52.41 65.97
CA MET A 14 31.65 50.99 66.09
C MET A 14 32.02 50.58 67.52
N ALA A 15 32.47 51.51 68.37
CA ALA A 15 32.74 51.23 69.78
C ALA A 15 31.45 50.91 70.55
N ASP A 16 30.37 51.63 70.25
CA ASP A 16 29.05 51.42 70.85
C ASP A 16 28.22 50.36 70.12
N HIS A 17 28.53 50.10 68.84
CA HIS A 17 27.85 49.11 68.01
C HIS A 17 28.89 48.14 67.43
N PRO A 18 29.35 47.12 68.20
CA PRO A 18 30.49 46.25 67.84
C PRO A 18 30.30 45.43 66.56
N ARG A 19 29.10 45.47 65.98
CA ARG A 19 28.70 44.77 64.75
C ARG A 19 28.33 45.74 63.61
N ALA A 20 28.59 47.03 63.78
CA ALA A 20 28.38 48.09 62.80
C ALA A 20 28.97 47.76 61.41
N SER A 21 30.16 47.17 61.36
CA SER A 21 30.81 46.71 60.12
C SER A 21 30.21 45.43 59.53
N LEU A 22 29.38 44.71 60.26
CA LEU A 22 28.62 43.56 59.74
C LEU A 22 27.36 44.01 58.98
N GLY A 23 27.06 45.31 58.96
CA GLY A 23 25.86 45.91 58.40
C GLY A 23 26.12 46.78 57.18
N ASN A 24 26.77 46.27 56.14
CA ASN A 24 26.73 46.88 54.80
C ASN A 24 25.38 46.64 54.08
N LEU A 25 24.30 46.44 54.86
CA LEU A 25 22.94 46.31 54.36
C LEU A 25 22.22 47.60 54.69
N THR A 26 21.71 48.28 53.67
CA THR A 26 20.78 49.40 53.86
C THR A 26 19.54 48.93 54.61
N LYS A 27 18.81 49.86 55.27
CA LYS A 27 17.55 49.53 55.94
C LYS A 27 16.56 48.83 54.99
N VAL A 28 16.56 49.26 53.73
CA VAL A 28 15.75 48.67 52.66
C VAL A 28 16.18 47.23 52.37
N GLN A 29 17.47 46.95 52.24
CA GLN A 29 17.96 45.56 52.04
C GLN A 29 17.66 44.66 53.25
N LEU A 30 17.74 45.18 54.48
CA LEU A 30 17.41 44.42 55.67
C LEU A 30 15.90 44.13 55.78
N GLU A 31 15.06 45.10 55.43
CA GLU A 31 13.60 44.92 55.35
C GLU A 31 13.26 43.90 54.26
N LEU A 32 13.87 44.02 53.06
CA LEU A 32 13.72 43.06 51.96
C LEU A 32 14.15 41.64 52.34
N LEU A 33 15.29 41.46 53.03
CA LEU A 33 15.73 40.13 53.49
C LEU A 33 14.79 39.54 54.54
N ARG A 34 14.20 40.38 55.40
CA ARG A 34 13.19 39.93 56.39
C ARG A 34 11.89 39.52 55.70
N GLU A 35 11.44 40.30 54.73
CA GLU A 35 10.27 39.98 53.91
C GLU A 35 10.49 38.68 53.14
N PHE A 36 11.66 38.54 52.49
CA PHE A 36 12.07 37.32 51.80
C PHE A 36 12.03 36.10 52.72
N HIS A 37 12.68 36.14 53.88
CA HIS A 37 12.69 35.00 54.81
C HIS A 37 11.35 34.74 55.53
N ALA A 38 10.42 35.69 55.54
CA ALA A 38 9.08 35.52 56.09
C ALA A 38 8.07 34.98 55.06
N ALA A 39 8.40 35.06 53.77
CA ALA A 39 7.58 34.61 52.66
C ALA A 39 7.64 33.08 52.48
N ASP A 40 6.62 32.50 51.83
CA ASP A 40 6.62 31.09 51.42
C ASP A 40 7.53 30.85 50.20
N GLU A 41 7.77 29.58 49.83
CA GLU A 41 8.72 29.21 48.78
C GLU A 41 8.36 29.80 47.40
N GLU A 42 7.06 29.87 47.06
CA GLU A 42 6.59 30.45 45.79
C GLU A 42 6.86 31.96 45.76
N THR A 43 6.55 32.66 46.85
CA THR A 43 6.77 34.10 47.00
C THR A 43 8.27 34.43 47.07
N GLN A 44 9.09 33.60 47.72
CA GLN A 44 10.54 33.74 47.73
C GLN A 44 11.11 33.64 46.31
N ALA A 45 10.64 32.68 45.51
CA ALA A 45 11.04 32.55 44.11
C ALA A 45 10.66 33.79 43.30
N GLU A 46 9.44 34.31 43.45
CA GLU A 46 9.00 35.55 42.80
C GLU A 46 9.83 36.77 43.23
N MET A 47 10.17 36.88 44.53
CA MET A 47 11.01 37.97 45.04
C MET A 47 12.44 37.93 44.49
N LEU A 48 13.03 36.74 44.33
CA LEU A 48 14.36 36.60 43.72
C LEU A 48 14.35 36.97 42.24
N ASP A 49 13.23 36.76 41.54
CA ASP A 49 13.10 37.16 40.14
C ASP A 49 12.88 38.67 39.98
N THR A 50 12.02 39.25 40.82
CA THR A 50 11.63 40.66 40.75
C THR A 50 12.60 41.63 41.43
N ILE A 51 13.44 41.16 42.36
CA ILE A 51 14.37 41.99 43.15
C ILE A 51 15.80 41.44 43.06
N PRO A 52 16.55 41.78 41.99
CA PRO A 52 17.90 41.25 41.75
C PRO A 52 18.89 41.52 42.89
N GLU A 53 18.69 42.57 43.69
CA GLU A 53 19.54 42.92 44.83
C GLU A 53 19.58 41.84 45.91
N LEU A 54 18.54 41.00 46.00
CA LEU A 54 18.51 39.86 46.94
C LEU A 54 19.45 38.72 46.53
N LYS A 55 19.87 38.66 45.25
CA LYS A 55 20.84 37.67 44.74
C LYS A 55 22.29 38.08 45.00
N VAL A 56 22.53 39.33 45.40
CA VAL A 56 23.88 39.87 45.60
C VAL A 56 24.33 39.64 47.04
N ASP A 57 25.46 38.95 47.24
CA ASP A 57 26.13 38.90 48.55
C ASP A 57 27.05 40.13 48.70
N PRO A 58 26.69 41.13 49.53
CA PRO A 58 27.50 42.35 49.67
C PRO A 58 28.86 42.07 50.31
N ARG A 59 28.97 41.03 51.13
CA ARG A 59 30.24 40.62 51.72
C ARG A 59 31.16 40.04 50.65
N GLU A 60 30.63 39.20 49.78
CA GLU A 60 31.41 38.66 48.66
C GLU A 60 31.91 39.78 47.74
N ASN A 61 31.04 40.71 47.33
CA ASN A 61 31.44 41.84 46.49
C ASN A 61 32.52 42.69 47.15
N TRP A 62 32.36 43.02 48.43
CA TRP A 62 33.40 43.74 49.17
C TRP A 62 34.72 42.97 49.20
N LEU A 63 34.69 41.64 49.36
CA LEU A 63 35.89 40.82 49.34
C LEU A 63 36.54 40.72 47.95
N ARG A 64 35.75 40.75 46.87
CA ARG A 64 36.27 40.87 45.50
C ARG A 64 37.01 42.19 45.28
N ASP A 65 36.48 43.29 45.83
CA ASP A 65 37.10 44.62 45.73
C ASP A 65 38.29 44.82 46.68
N ASN A 66 38.39 44.02 47.74
CA ASN A 66 39.43 44.11 48.77
C ASN A 66 40.26 42.81 48.83
N PRO A 67 41.07 42.51 47.79
CA PRO A 67 41.76 41.23 47.65
C PRO A 67 42.72 40.90 48.80
N THR A 68 43.33 41.91 49.44
CA THR A 68 44.19 41.71 50.61
C THR A 68 43.43 41.19 51.82
N ASP A 69 42.24 41.73 52.06
CA ASP A 69 41.41 41.27 53.18
C ASP A 69 40.72 39.95 52.85
N ASN A 70 40.38 39.70 51.59
CA ASN A 70 39.96 38.38 51.13
C ASN A 70 41.05 37.32 51.37
N ALA A 71 42.30 37.60 51.00
CA ALA A 71 43.44 36.73 51.28
C ALA A 71 43.62 36.44 52.77
N ARG A 72 43.51 37.46 53.63
CA ARG A 72 43.60 37.32 55.09
C ARG A 72 42.50 36.44 55.64
N LEU A 73 41.25 36.69 55.25
CA LEU A 73 40.11 35.90 55.74
C LEU A 73 40.18 34.46 55.24
N ALA A 74 40.56 34.25 53.98
CA ALA A 74 40.77 32.94 53.41
C ALA A 74 41.88 32.16 54.14
N LEU A 75 43.00 32.80 54.49
CA LEU A 75 44.08 32.19 55.27
C LEU A 75 43.60 31.53 56.57
N TRP A 76 42.55 32.08 57.19
CA TRP A 76 41.93 31.57 58.42
C TRP A 76 40.66 30.75 58.18
N GLY A 77 40.37 30.38 56.93
CA GLY A 77 39.18 29.62 56.54
C GLY A 77 37.86 30.36 56.72
N GLN A 78 37.90 31.69 56.81
CA GLN A 78 36.72 32.53 57.06
C GLN A 78 36.01 33.01 55.78
N ALA A 79 36.66 32.85 54.62
CA ALA A 79 36.14 33.18 53.30
C ALA A 79 36.79 32.30 52.23
N GLN A 80 36.13 32.13 51.08
CA GLN A 80 36.79 31.59 49.89
C GLN A 80 37.64 32.67 49.22
N ILE A 81 38.58 32.27 48.38
CA ILE A 81 39.33 33.20 47.53
C ILE A 81 38.46 33.58 46.33
N TYR A 82 38.15 34.86 46.17
CA TYR A 82 37.23 35.32 45.10
C TYR A 82 37.94 35.95 43.90
N THR A 83 39.24 36.26 44.01
CA THR A 83 40.00 36.87 42.91
C THR A 83 41.43 36.33 42.82
N ARG A 84 42.01 36.36 41.62
CA ARG A 84 43.43 35.99 41.40
C ARG A 84 44.39 36.86 42.23
N LYS A 85 44.09 38.15 42.41
CA LYS A 85 44.87 39.04 43.29
C LYS A 85 44.84 38.58 44.75
N ALA A 86 43.69 38.12 45.25
CA ALA A 86 43.59 37.57 46.59
C ALA A 86 44.36 36.25 46.74
N TYR A 87 44.36 35.41 45.69
CA TYR A 87 45.18 34.19 45.66
C TYR A 87 46.68 34.52 45.76
N ASP A 88 47.18 35.42 44.91
CA ASP A 88 48.59 35.84 44.88
C ASP A 88 49.02 36.43 46.24
N GLU A 89 48.14 37.23 46.84
CA GLU A 89 48.38 37.85 48.14
C GLU A 89 48.37 36.81 49.28
N LEU A 90 47.49 35.81 49.23
CA LEU A 90 47.50 34.70 50.17
C LEU A 90 48.79 33.87 50.02
N GLN A 91 49.23 33.57 48.80
CA GLN A 91 50.50 32.88 48.55
C GLN A 91 51.69 33.68 49.10
N ARG A 92 51.69 35.01 48.91
CA ARG A 92 52.69 35.91 49.50
C ARG A 92 52.70 35.84 51.03
N MET A 93 51.52 35.87 51.66
CA MET A 93 51.38 35.75 53.13
C MET A 93 51.85 34.39 53.63
N LYS A 94 51.42 33.29 52.99
CA LYS A 94 51.84 31.92 53.29
C LYS A 94 53.37 31.81 53.29
N LYS A 95 54.02 32.32 52.23
CA LYS A 95 55.49 32.34 52.12
C LYS A 95 56.15 33.19 53.21
N GLY A 96 55.60 34.37 53.49
CA GLY A 96 56.11 35.27 54.54
C GLY A 96 56.00 34.71 55.95
N LEU A 97 54.94 33.93 56.22
CA LEU A 97 54.71 33.26 57.50
C LEU A 97 55.44 31.92 57.63
N GLY A 98 56.06 31.41 56.56
CA GLY A 98 56.71 30.11 56.53
C GLY A 98 55.73 28.94 56.69
N TRP A 99 54.47 29.13 56.28
CA TRP A 99 53.43 28.10 56.39
C TRP A 99 53.54 27.08 55.25
N VAL A 100 53.35 25.81 55.61
CA VAL A 100 53.19 24.70 54.66
C VAL A 100 51.72 24.57 54.25
N ASP A 101 51.43 23.99 53.08
CA ASP A 101 50.05 23.88 52.55
C ASP A 101 49.06 23.25 53.54
N ARG A 102 49.49 22.23 54.29
CA ARG A 102 48.67 21.57 55.33
C ARG A 102 48.23 22.48 56.50
N ALA A 103 48.84 23.67 56.64
CA ALA A 103 48.47 24.63 57.67
C ALA A 103 47.29 25.52 57.24
N ILE A 104 46.95 25.53 55.95
CA ILE A 104 45.80 26.23 55.39
C ILE A 104 44.61 25.25 55.42
N PRO A 105 43.41 25.69 55.82
CA PRO A 105 42.23 24.84 55.76
C PRO A 105 42.01 24.25 54.35
N SER A 106 41.53 23.01 54.28
CA SER A 106 41.19 22.35 53.01
C SER A 106 40.19 23.17 52.22
N LEU A 107 40.23 23.10 50.88
CA LEU A 107 39.32 23.79 49.97
C LEU A 107 39.43 25.33 49.93
N ILE A 108 40.43 25.92 50.58
CA ILE A 108 40.70 27.36 50.52
C ILE A 108 41.64 27.74 49.39
N LEU A 109 42.70 26.95 49.21
CA LEU A 109 43.75 27.22 48.23
C LEU A 109 43.63 26.24 47.06
N PRO A 110 43.02 26.64 45.92
CA PRO A 110 42.95 25.79 44.74
C PRO A 110 44.35 25.52 44.19
N PRO A 111 44.57 24.41 43.46
CA PRO A 111 45.80 24.18 42.71
C PRO A 111 46.10 25.37 41.78
N GLU A 112 47.36 25.73 41.62
CA GLU A 112 47.75 26.92 40.87
C GLU A 112 47.38 26.80 39.38
N GLU A 113 47.52 25.59 38.84
CA GLU A 113 47.11 25.19 37.50
C GLU A 113 45.58 25.28 37.26
N SER A 114 44.79 25.29 38.34
CA SER A 114 43.33 25.24 38.32
C SER A 114 42.67 26.56 38.73
N LEU A 115 43.44 27.65 38.82
CA LEU A 115 42.92 28.94 39.28
C LEU A 115 41.81 29.50 38.39
N ASP A 116 41.97 29.37 37.08
CA ASP A 116 41.00 29.91 36.13
C ASP A 116 39.69 29.10 36.25
N THR A 117 39.78 27.77 36.31
CA THR A 117 38.68 26.86 36.61
C THR A 117 37.98 27.20 37.93
N HIS A 118 38.73 27.54 38.99
CA HIS A 118 38.16 27.90 40.29
C HIS A 118 37.25 29.14 40.19
N PHE A 119 37.73 30.19 39.52
CA PHE A 119 36.96 31.41 39.38
C PHE A 119 35.81 31.27 38.39
N GLU A 120 35.98 30.53 37.30
CA GLU A 120 34.90 30.19 36.36
C GLU A 120 33.81 29.36 37.04
N TYR A 121 34.19 28.44 37.92
CA TYR A 121 33.25 27.63 38.72
C TYR A 121 32.46 28.50 39.70
N ALA A 122 33.16 29.37 40.45
CA ALA A 122 32.51 30.30 41.38
C ALA A 122 31.57 31.27 40.65
N ALA A 123 31.98 31.78 39.48
CA ALA A 123 31.13 32.61 38.63
C ALA A 123 29.89 31.85 38.13
N SER A 124 30.05 30.59 37.70
CA SER A 124 28.93 29.75 37.26
C SER A 124 27.90 29.54 38.38
N LEU A 125 28.35 29.31 39.62
CA LEU A 125 27.45 29.21 40.77
C LEU A 125 26.74 30.53 41.09
N ALA A 126 27.45 31.66 40.98
CA ALA A 126 26.88 32.99 41.19
C ALA A 126 25.82 33.36 40.12
N GLU A 127 25.96 32.83 38.90
CA GLU A 127 24.94 32.90 37.84
C GLU A 127 23.74 31.96 38.09
N GLY A 128 23.73 31.24 39.21
CA GLY A 128 22.64 30.33 39.59
C GLY A 128 22.74 28.94 38.96
N ARG A 129 23.84 28.61 38.27
CA ARG A 129 24.02 27.25 37.73
C ARG A 129 24.28 26.30 38.89
N ALA A 130 23.55 25.18 38.92
CA ALA A 130 23.79 24.14 39.90
C ALA A 130 25.12 23.42 39.61
N TRP A 131 25.70 22.80 40.64
CA TRP A 131 26.96 22.06 40.52
C TRP A 131 26.88 20.89 39.53
N ASN A 132 25.67 20.35 39.32
CA ASN A 132 25.36 19.29 38.38
C ASN A 132 24.85 19.82 37.02
N SER A 133 24.96 21.13 36.75
CA SER A 133 24.69 21.67 35.42
C SER A 133 25.74 21.19 34.42
N TRP A 134 25.35 21.02 33.16
CA TRP A 134 26.25 20.53 32.12
C TRP A 134 27.49 21.41 31.92
N GLU A 135 27.38 22.74 32.04
CA GLU A 135 28.54 23.65 31.93
C GLU A 135 29.50 23.48 33.10
N THR A 136 28.96 23.33 34.32
CA THR A 136 29.79 23.13 35.50
C THR A 136 30.48 21.76 35.46
N GLN A 137 29.77 20.71 35.03
CA GLN A 137 30.38 19.40 34.82
C GLN A 137 31.46 19.44 33.74
N LEU A 138 31.21 20.12 32.61
CA LEU A 138 32.20 20.26 31.54
C LEU A 138 33.45 21.00 32.01
N LEU A 139 33.27 22.06 32.80
CA LEU A 139 34.36 22.79 33.42
C LEU A 139 35.21 21.89 34.33
N LEU A 140 34.56 21.12 35.20
CA LEU A 140 35.23 20.17 36.10
C LEU A 140 35.90 19.00 35.35
N LEU A 141 35.30 18.53 34.26
CA LEU A 141 35.86 17.44 33.43
C LEU A 141 37.13 17.89 32.69
N ASN A 142 37.21 19.16 32.28
CA ASN A 142 38.40 19.71 31.65
C ASN A 142 39.55 19.95 32.65
N ASP A 143 39.28 19.89 33.96
CA ASP A 143 40.27 20.12 35.03
C ASP A 143 40.08 19.13 36.20
N ASN A 144 40.55 17.89 35.97
CA ASN A 144 40.48 16.82 36.97
C ASN A 144 41.20 17.17 38.28
N ALA A 145 42.28 17.96 38.24
CA ALA A 145 43.00 18.37 39.44
C ALA A 145 42.11 19.25 40.33
N TYR A 146 41.36 20.17 39.73
CA TYR A 146 40.37 20.98 40.44
C TYR A 146 39.22 20.15 41.00
N ARG A 147 38.67 19.23 40.19
CA ARG A 147 37.58 18.33 40.59
C ARG A 147 37.97 17.48 41.81
N GLU A 148 39.13 16.83 41.75
CA GLU A 148 39.67 16.03 42.85
C GLU A 148 39.95 16.89 44.09
N TRP A 149 40.52 18.08 43.91
CA TRP A 149 40.75 19.01 45.00
C TRP A 149 39.44 19.40 45.71
N ARG A 150 38.35 19.62 44.96
CA ARG A 150 37.00 19.87 45.52
C ARG A 150 36.37 18.65 46.20
N GLY A 151 36.93 17.45 46.00
CA GLY A 151 36.38 16.20 46.51
C GLY A 151 35.11 15.76 45.77
N TYR A 152 34.97 16.11 44.49
CA TYR A 152 33.89 15.60 43.66
C TYR A 152 34.27 14.26 43.03
N ASP A 153 33.26 13.40 42.88
CA ASP A 153 33.40 12.11 42.20
C ASP A 153 33.76 12.30 40.72
N GLU A 154 34.17 11.20 40.09
CA GLU A 154 34.42 11.19 38.67
C GLU A 154 33.15 11.50 37.88
N ILE A 155 33.28 12.35 36.85
CA ILE A 155 32.19 12.66 35.96
C ILE A 155 32.12 11.52 34.95
N GLU A 156 31.08 10.71 35.07
CA GLU A 156 30.81 9.56 34.20
C GLU A 156 30.48 10.01 32.75
N ASP A 157 29.91 11.20 32.62
CA ASP A 157 29.53 11.78 31.33
C ASP A 157 30.76 12.21 30.49
N THR A 158 30.74 11.87 29.20
CA THR A 158 31.83 12.26 28.29
C THR A 158 31.78 13.75 27.95
N LYS A 159 32.94 14.30 27.58
CA LYS A 159 33.07 15.70 27.12
C LYS A 159 32.12 16.02 25.97
N TRP A 160 32.06 15.15 24.97
CA TRP A 160 31.19 15.32 23.79
C TRP A 160 29.71 15.37 24.17
N TYR A 161 29.27 14.51 25.11
CA TYR A 161 27.90 14.51 25.59
C TYR A 161 27.56 15.85 26.29
N LEU A 162 28.42 16.34 27.18
CA LEU A 162 28.18 17.59 27.90
C LEU A 162 28.14 18.79 26.94
N GLU A 163 29.09 18.85 25.99
CA GLU A 163 29.10 19.89 24.94
C GLU A 163 27.82 19.86 24.09
N THR A 164 27.33 18.67 23.77
CA THR A 164 26.10 18.47 23.00
C THR A 164 24.86 18.91 23.77
N GLN A 165 24.78 18.60 25.06
CA GLN A 165 23.68 19.07 25.91
C GLN A 165 23.67 20.60 26.06
N ILE A 166 24.84 21.22 26.22
CA ILE A 166 24.97 22.68 26.27
C ILE A 166 24.57 23.31 24.93
N LYS A 167 25.08 22.79 23.81
CA LYS A 167 24.77 23.26 22.45
C LYS A 167 23.26 23.31 22.18
N TRP A 168 22.53 22.34 22.71
CA TRP A 168 21.12 22.13 22.41
C TRP A 168 20.17 22.48 23.55
N ARG A 169 20.65 23.14 24.62
CA ARG A 169 19.87 23.50 25.81
C ARG A 169 18.51 24.13 25.48
N ASP A 170 18.51 25.25 24.76
CA ASP A 170 17.29 25.99 24.44
C ASP A 170 16.34 25.18 23.53
N THR A 171 16.92 24.35 22.65
CA THR A 171 16.15 23.46 21.76
C THR A 171 15.52 22.31 22.53
N ASN A 172 16.21 21.76 23.53
CA ASN A 172 15.70 20.73 24.44
C ASN A 172 14.56 21.28 25.30
N GLU A 173 14.69 22.50 25.83
CA GLU A 173 13.64 23.18 26.58
C GLU A 173 12.40 23.39 25.71
N THR A 174 12.58 23.98 24.52
CA THR A 174 11.48 24.18 23.54
C THR A 174 10.80 22.86 23.18
N PHE A 175 11.56 21.77 22.97
CA PHE A 175 10.99 20.46 22.67
C PHE A 175 10.23 19.86 23.85
N GLY A 176 10.72 20.06 25.08
CA GLY A 176 10.10 19.60 26.32
C GLY A 176 8.71 20.19 26.54
N GLU A 177 8.47 21.43 26.07
CA GLU A 177 7.18 22.13 26.16
C GLU A 177 6.14 21.64 25.13
N ILE A 178 6.55 20.88 24.10
CA ILE A 178 5.62 20.37 23.10
C ILE A 178 4.97 19.10 23.65
N ASP A 179 3.68 19.10 23.95
CA ASP A 179 2.98 17.90 24.46
C ASP A 179 2.42 16.99 23.35
N ASP A 180 2.11 17.55 22.17
CA ASP A 180 1.52 16.81 21.07
C ASP A 180 2.56 15.98 20.30
N LEU A 181 2.26 14.69 20.07
CA LEU A 181 3.19 13.76 19.43
C LEU A 181 3.49 14.14 17.97
N GLU A 182 2.50 14.64 17.23
CA GLU A 182 2.70 15.01 15.82
C GLU A 182 3.47 16.34 15.72
N ALA A 183 3.25 17.27 16.65
CA ALA A 183 4.03 18.49 16.80
C ALA A 183 5.49 18.18 17.17
N ARG A 184 5.75 17.24 18.10
CA ARG A 184 7.12 16.79 18.42
C ARG A 184 7.82 16.20 17.20
N LYS A 185 7.13 15.36 16.45
CA LYS A 185 7.65 14.77 15.21
C LYS A 185 7.96 15.83 14.16
N SER A 186 7.07 16.81 13.98
CA SER A 186 7.27 17.93 13.06
C SER A 186 8.45 18.81 13.50
N PHE A 187 8.60 19.06 14.80
CA PHE A 187 9.73 19.78 15.35
C PHE A 187 11.05 19.04 15.10
N ALA A 188 11.09 17.73 15.35
CA ALA A 188 12.27 16.90 15.07
C ALA A 188 12.65 16.90 13.58
N GLN A 189 11.66 16.84 12.68
CA GLN A 189 11.89 16.96 11.24
C GLN A 189 12.45 18.34 10.84
N GLY A 190 12.00 19.41 11.50
CA GLY A 190 12.51 20.77 11.31
C GLY A 190 13.90 21.02 11.88
N ASN A 191 14.30 20.23 12.89
CA ASN A 191 15.56 20.37 13.63
C ASN A 191 16.39 19.08 13.55
N ILE A 192 16.70 18.63 12.33
CA ILE A 192 17.31 17.31 12.10
C ILE A 192 18.70 17.15 12.74
N GLU A 193 19.50 18.23 12.81
CA GLU A 193 20.83 18.18 13.44
C GLU A 193 20.71 17.93 14.94
N TRP A 194 19.84 18.68 15.61
CA TRP A 194 19.48 18.49 17.01
C TRP A 194 18.98 17.07 17.26
N PHE A 195 18.01 16.62 16.47
CA PHE A 195 17.44 15.29 16.62
C PHE A 195 18.51 14.20 16.49
N ASN A 196 19.40 14.31 15.50
CA ASN A 196 20.49 13.37 15.32
C ASN A 196 21.46 13.37 16.51
N ASP A 197 21.83 14.54 17.03
CA ASP A 197 22.69 14.66 18.19
C ASP A 197 22.05 14.10 19.46
N GLN A 198 20.74 14.29 19.67
CA GLN A 198 20.03 13.67 20.80
C GLN A 198 19.99 12.14 20.68
N ASN A 199 19.80 11.59 19.48
CA ASN A 199 19.88 10.14 19.27
C ASN A 199 21.30 9.60 19.47
N ARG A 200 22.34 10.37 19.13
CA ARG A 200 23.72 9.99 19.48
C ARG A 200 23.87 9.93 21.00
N VAL A 201 23.42 10.96 21.71
CA VAL A 201 23.45 11.01 23.17
C VAL A 201 22.72 9.81 23.78
N GLU A 202 21.52 9.49 23.29
CA GLU A 202 20.75 8.33 23.74
C GLU A 202 21.52 7.03 23.54
N ALA A 203 22.09 6.81 22.35
CA ALA A 203 22.90 5.62 22.06
C ALA A 203 24.15 5.52 22.94
N TYR A 204 24.82 6.63 23.27
CA TYR A 204 25.93 6.64 24.22
C TYR A 204 25.48 6.25 25.64
N ARG A 205 24.32 6.74 26.07
CA ARG A 205 23.76 6.41 27.38
C ARG A 205 23.36 4.96 27.53
N TRP A 206 23.25 4.18 26.46
CA TRP A 206 22.99 2.74 26.55
C TRP A 206 24.19 1.92 27.07
N HIS A 207 25.27 2.58 27.55
CA HIS A 207 26.38 1.93 28.25
C HIS A 207 27.02 0.81 27.43
N LEU A 208 27.20 1.03 26.12
CA LEU A 208 27.90 0.08 25.25
C LEU A 208 29.33 -0.25 25.73
N GLU A 209 29.86 0.53 26.68
CA GLU A 209 31.14 0.29 27.36
C GLU A 209 31.10 -0.90 28.35
N GLU A 210 29.96 -1.21 28.98
CA GLU A 210 29.87 -2.33 29.95
C GLU A 210 29.95 -3.71 29.28
N GLU A 211 29.64 -3.80 27.97
CA GLU A 211 29.59 -5.06 27.23
C GLU A 211 30.88 -5.39 26.44
N GLY A 212 31.94 -4.59 26.60
CA GLY A 212 33.25 -4.89 26.01
C GLY A 212 33.35 -4.66 24.50
N PHE A 213 32.47 -3.83 23.93
CA PHE A 213 32.62 -3.35 22.56
C PHE A 213 33.83 -2.41 22.44
N ASP A 214 34.57 -2.49 21.34
CA ASP A 214 35.59 -1.49 21.05
C ASP A 214 34.93 -0.17 20.61
N ALA A 215 35.64 0.95 20.83
CA ALA A 215 35.13 2.29 20.52
C ALA A 215 34.68 2.46 19.05
N GLY A 216 35.28 1.73 18.10
CA GLY A 216 34.88 1.77 16.70
C GLY A 216 33.52 1.10 16.44
N ALA A 217 33.26 -0.03 17.09
CA ALA A 217 31.96 -0.71 17.02
C ALA A 217 30.85 0.14 17.64
N ILE A 218 31.12 0.77 18.80
CA ILE A 218 30.21 1.69 19.48
C ILE A 218 29.81 2.83 18.55
N MET A 219 30.80 3.51 17.94
CA MET A 219 30.53 4.58 16.99
C MET A 219 29.69 4.13 15.80
N ALA A 220 29.97 2.94 15.25
CA ALA A 220 29.20 2.40 14.13
C ALA A 220 27.74 2.11 14.52
N MET A 221 27.49 1.54 15.70
CA MET A 221 26.14 1.31 16.22
C MET A 221 25.41 2.63 16.50
N THR A 222 26.10 3.62 17.08
CA THR A 222 25.55 4.95 17.36
C THR A 222 25.09 5.64 16.07
N GLU A 223 25.92 5.71 15.04
CA GLU A 223 25.50 6.31 13.77
C GLU A 223 24.38 5.51 13.10
N LYS A 224 24.38 4.17 13.24
CA LYS A 224 23.28 3.34 12.75
C LYS A 224 21.97 3.61 13.48
N HIS A 225 22.02 3.90 14.78
CA HIS A 225 20.86 4.27 15.57
C HIS A 225 20.31 5.63 15.12
N VAL A 226 21.18 6.61 14.87
CA VAL A 226 20.79 7.92 14.31
C VAL A 226 20.09 7.77 12.96
N GLU A 227 20.66 6.98 12.04
CA GLU A 227 20.04 6.67 10.75
C GLU A 227 18.66 6.02 10.91
N TYR A 228 18.54 5.06 11.84
CA TYR A 228 17.29 4.37 12.14
C TYR A 228 16.22 5.34 12.68
N SER A 229 16.56 6.15 13.68
CA SER A 229 15.66 7.12 14.28
C SER A 229 15.23 8.19 13.27
N SER A 230 16.14 8.63 12.41
CA SER A 230 15.82 9.51 11.28
C SER A 230 14.81 8.88 10.33
N LEU A 231 14.95 7.59 10.03
CA LEU A 231 14.01 6.86 9.18
C LEU A 231 12.61 6.76 9.83
N LEU A 232 12.54 6.61 11.15
CA LEU A 232 11.30 6.58 11.92
C LEU A 232 10.54 7.92 11.93
N LEU A 233 11.22 9.05 11.69
CA LEU A 233 10.53 10.35 11.56
C LEU A 233 9.55 10.37 10.38
N THR A 234 9.76 9.55 9.36
CA THR A 234 8.91 9.53 8.15
C THR A 234 8.20 8.20 7.92
N ASN A 235 8.50 7.18 8.72
CA ASN A 235 7.98 5.82 8.54
C ASN A 235 7.56 5.20 9.88
N ALA A 236 6.52 4.36 9.83
CA ALA A 236 6.15 3.56 11.00
C ALA A 236 7.25 2.54 11.33
N PRO A 237 7.43 2.14 12.61
CA PRO A 237 8.44 1.17 13.01
C PRO A 237 8.41 -0.16 12.26
N ASN A 238 7.21 -0.61 11.87
CA ASN A 238 6.99 -1.84 11.10
C ASN A 238 6.83 -1.61 9.59
N SER A 239 7.22 -0.44 9.08
CA SER A 239 7.16 -0.18 7.64
C SER A 239 8.16 -1.06 6.88
N PRO A 240 7.88 -1.37 5.60
CA PRO A 240 8.83 -2.08 4.75
C PRO A 240 10.21 -1.42 4.68
N ASP A 241 10.28 -0.10 4.58
CA ASP A 241 11.53 0.67 4.54
C ASP A 241 12.38 0.44 5.80
N VAL A 242 11.73 0.47 6.97
CA VAL A 242 12.39 0.27 8.27
C VAL A 242 12.84 -1.17 8.45
N MET A 243 12.02 -2.15 8.06
CA MET A 243 12.39 -3.57 8.15
C MET A 243 13.58 -3.91 7.24
N LEU A 244 13.61 -3.36 6.02
CA LEU A 244 14.75 -3.54 5.11
C LEU A 244 16.01 -2.87 5.64
N PHE A 245 15.90 -1.69 6.24
CA PHE A 245 17.02 -1.02 6.89
C PHE A 245 17.64 -1.91 7.98
N ARG A 246 16.78 -2.48 8.85
CA ARG A 246 17.20 -3.42 9.91
C ARG A 246 17.90 -4.66 9.35
N SER A 247 17.32 -5.26 8.30
CA SER A 247 17.87 -6.49 7.71
C SER A 247 19.27 -6.34 7.09
N LYS A 248 19.63 -5.10 6.71
CA LYS A 248 20.91 -4.76 6.09
C LYS A 248 21.95 -4.29 7.11
N ASP A 249 21.58 -4.22 8.39
CA ASP A 249 22.50 -3.84 9.44
C ASP A 249 23.60 -4.89 9.62
N LYS A 250 24.83 -4.42 9.65
CA LYS A 250 26.04 -5.22 9.91
C LYS A 250 26.77 -4.79 11.18
N THR A 251 26.27 -3.74 11.85
CA THR A 251 26.88 -3.17 13.06
C THR A 251 26.55 -4.00 14.30
N GLY A 252 25.45 -4.78 14.25
CA GLY A 252 24.97 -5.55 15.38
C GLY A 252 23.96 -4.79 16.25
N LEU A 253 23.70 -3.51 15.97
CA LEU A 253 22.76 -2.67 16.71
C LEU A 253 21.41 -3.37 16.92
N PHE A 254 20.79 -3.88 15.86
CA PHE A 254 19.45 -4.44 16.00
C PHE A 254 19.43 -5.81 16.68
N ASN A 255 20.53 -6.57 16.65
CA ASN A 255 20.63 -7.81 17.43
C ASN A 255 20.71 -7.47 18.91
N TRP A 256 21.56 -6.52 19.28
CA TRP A 256 21.67 -6.01 20.65
C TRP A 256 20.31 -5.50 21.17
N ARG A 257 19.59 -4.67 20.41
CA ARG A 257 18.25 -4.20 20.81
C ARG A 257 17.21 -5.31 20.97
N VAL A 258 17.33 -6.41 20.22
CA VAL A 258 16.49 -7.60 20.38
C VAL A 258 16.85 -8.34 21.67
N GLU A 259 18.14 -8.48 21.97
CA GLU A 259 18.63 -9.12 23.20
C GLU A 259 18.20 -8.36 24.46
N GLN A 260 18.15 -7.02 24.39
CA GLN A 260 17.61 -6.16 25.46
C GLN A 260 16.06 -6.19 25.54
N GLY A 261 15.38 -6.86 24.61
CA GLY A 261 13.91 -6.95 24.59
C GLY A 261 13.20 -5.65 24.17
N GLU A 262 13.92 -4.68 23.62
CA GLU A 262 13.32 -3.41 23.18
C GLU A 262 12.49 -3.57 21.90
N ILE A 263 12.91 -4.47 21.02
CA ILE A 263 12.27 -4.71 19.73
C ILE A 263 12.19 -6.20 19.43
N GLN A 264 11.17 -6.61 18.67
CA GLN A 264 11.06 -7.98 18.16
C GLN A 264 12.10 -8.26 17.07
N SER A 265 12.61 -9.48 17.02
CA SER A 265 13.50 -9.92 15.94
C SER A 265 12.78 -9.91 14.58
N LEU A 266 13.53 -9.77 13.49
CA LEU A 266 12.93 -9.85 12.14
C LEU A 266 12.32 -11.22 11.87
N GLN A 267 12.86 -12.28 12.48
CA GLN A 267 12.34 -13.65 12.37
C GLN A 267 10.95 -13.77 13.02
N GLU A 268 10.76 -13.20 14.21
CA GLU A 268 9.46 -13.18 14.89
C GLU A 268 8.44 -12.36 14.11
N ILE A 269 8.83 -11.20 13.57
CA ILE A 269 7.95 -10.35 12.75
C ILE A 269 7.54 -11.07 11.45
N ALA A 270 8.45 -11.83 10.83
CA ALA A 270 8.14 -12.62 9.63
C ALA A 270 7.17 -13.77 9.90
N GLY A 271 7.18 -14.32 11.12
CA GLY A 271 6.31 -15.42 11.55
C GLY A 271 6.44 -16.65 10.63
N ASP A 272 5.31 -17.28 10.34
CA ASP A 272 5.26 -18.54 9.59
C ASP A 272 5.72 -18.44 8.14
N LYS A 273 5.81 -17.23 7.57
CA LYS A 273 6.28 -17.04 6.17
C LYS A 273 7.77 -17.29 6.03
N GLY A 274 8.54 -17.18 7.12
CA GLY A 274 9.99 -17.16 7.09
C GLY A 274 10.57 -15.81 6.63
N LEU A 275 11.77 -15.49 7.14
CA LEU A 275 12.40 -14.18 6.93
C LEU A 275 12.73 -13.92 5.46
N ASP A 276 13.24 -14.90 4.72
CA ASP A 276 13.62 -14.73 3.31
C ASP A 276 12.43 -14.30 2.42
N VAL A 277 11.27 -14.92 2.62
CA VAL A 277 10.03 -14.56 1.90
C VAL A 277 9.57 -13.16 2.30
N GLN A 278 9.61 -12.86 3.60
CA GLN A 278 9.17 -11.59 4.13
C GLN A 278 10.06 -10.42 3.67
N LEU A 279 11.36 -10.63 3.53
CA LEU A 279 12.30 -9.64 2.97
C LEU A 279 11.94 -9.29 1.52
N VAL A 280 11.58 -10.28 0.70
CA VAL A 280 11.13 -10.04 -0.69
C VAL A 280 9.82 -9.24 -0.71
N ILE A 281 8.89 -9.55 0.19
CA ILE A 281 7.63 -8.79 0.31
C ILE A 281 7.90 -7.33 0.71
N TRP A 282 8.76 -7.10 1.71
CA TRP A 282 9.11 -5.74 2.13
C TRP A 282 9.81 -4.96 1.02
N ASP A 283 10.75 -5.58 0.30
CA ASP A 283 11.42 -4.95 -0.85
C ASP A 283 10.41 -4.50 -1.93
N ILE A 284 9.46 -5.37 -2.30
CA ILE A 284 8.40 -5.03 -3.25
C ILE A 284 7.54 -3.88 -2.73
N ASN A 285 7.16 -3.90 -1.45
CA ASN A 285 6.33 -2.86 -0.85
C ASN A 285 7.04 -1.50 -0.82
N ALA A 286 8.32 -1.47 -0.45
CA ALA A 286 9.12 -0.24 -0.41
C ALA A 286 9.26 0.37 -1.82
N ARG A 287 9.65 -0.44 -2.82
CA ARG A 287 9.84 0.02 -4.20
C ARG A 287 8.56 0.50 -4.87
N ASN A 288 7.41 -0.11 -4.54
CA ASN A 288 6.13 0.18 -5.20
C ASN A 288 5.15 1.03 -4.38
N LYS A 289 5.58 1.63 -3.26
CA LYS A 289 4.71 2.41 -2.34
C LYS A 289 3.84 3.45 -3.06
N ALA A 290 4.41 4.22 -3.99
CA ALA A 290 3.68 5.23 -4.75
C ALA A 290 2.67 4.61 -5.75
N LEU A 291 3.05 3.53 -6.44
CA LEU A 291 2.18 2.83 -7.37
C LEU A 291 1.04 2.10 -6.65
N ASP A 292 1.28 1.57 -5.45
CA ASP A 292 0.25 1.02 -4.58
C ASP A 292 -0.76 2.08 -4.16
N ALA A 293 -0.30 3.28 -3.78
CA ALA A 293 -1.20 4.39 -3.46
C ALA A 293 -2.07 4.77 -4.66
N GLN A 294 -1.49 4.85 -5.87
CA GLN A 294 -2.23 5.10 -7.11
C GLN A 294 -3.26 3.99 -7.36
N TYR A 295 -2.85 2.72 -7.38
CA TYR A 295 -3.73 1.57 -7.61
C TYR A 295 -4.87 1.51 -6.59
N ASN A 296 -4.58 1.73 -5.30
CA ASN A 296 -5.57 1.66 -4.23
C ASN A 296 -6.60 2.80 -4.30
N SER A 297 -6.25 3.95 -4.91
CA SER A 297 -7.18 5.05 -5.14
C SER A 297 -8.14 4.84 -6.33
N LEU A 298 -7.87 3.86 -7.20
CA LEU A 298 -8.76 3.50 -8.29
C LEU A 298 -9.99 2.73 -7.78
N SER A 299 -11.12 2.95 -8.46
CA SER A 299 -12.39 2.24 -8.23
C SER A 299 -12.19 0.72 -8.23
N THR A 300 -12.81 0.05 -7.26
CA THR A 300 -12.94 -1.42 -7.23
C THR A 300 -13.98 -1.92 -8.22
N GLU A 301 -14.90 -1.06 -8.66
CA GLU A 301 -15.90 -1.36 -9.67
C GLU A 301 -15.39 -0.99 -11.06
N GLY A 302 -15.64 -1.86 -12.04
CA GLY A 302 -15.24 -1.66 -13.44
C GLY A 302 -13.81 -2.13 -13.77
N ASP A 303 -13.26 -1.61 -14.87
CA ASP A 303 -12.00 -2.08 -15.44
C ASP A 303 -10.77 -1.23 -15.05
N ALA A 304 -10.94 -0.12 -14.30
CA ALA A 304 -9.87 0.84 -14.01
C ALA A 304 -8.60 0.23 -13.37
N ARG A 305 -8.77 -0.71 -12.41
CA ARG A 305 -7.64 -1.42 -11.80
C ARG A 305 -6.99 -2.41 -12.76
N ALA A 306 -7.78 -3.06 -13.62
CA ALA A 306 -7.25 -3.97 -14.64
C ALA A 306 -6.45 -3.19 -15.69
N ASP A 307 -6.98 -2.04 -16.14
CA ASP A 307 -6.32 -1.14 -17.08
C ASP A 307 -5.00 -0.61 -16.51
N PHE A 308 -4.96 -0.24 -15.22
CA PHE A 308 -3.73 0.19 -14.56
C PHE A 308 -2.67 -0.91 -14.55
N LEU A 309 -3.04 -2.13 -14.18
CA LEU A 309 -2.12 -3.27 -14.19
C LEU A 309 -1.65 -3.62 -15.61
N ALA A 310 -2.53 -3.54 -16.60
CA ALA A 310 -2.17 -3.75 -18.00
C ALA A 310 -1.21 -2.67 -18.53
N SER A 311 -1.33 -1.43 -18.04
CA SER A 311 -0.45 -0.32 -18.44
C SER A 311 0.94 -0.36 -17.78
N SER A 312 1.12 -1.14 -16.71
CA SER A 312 2.36 -1.23 -15.94
C SER A 312 2.71 -2.69 -15.62
N GLU A 313 3.21 -3.41 -16.63
CA GLU A 313 3.50 -4.84 -16.53
C GLU A 313 4.48 -5.18 -15.39
N THR A 314 5.54 -4.39 -15.21
CA THR A 314 6.50 -4.58 -14.12
C THR A 314 5.83 -4.50 -12.74
N TYR A 315 4.99 -3.48 -12.53
CA TYR A 315 4.24 -3.33 -11.29
C TYR A 315 3.24 -4.46 -11.10
N ALA A 316 2.53 -4.87 -12.15
CA ALA A 316 1.60 -5.99 -12.08
C ALA A 316 2.30 -7.29 -11.67
N LYS A 317 3.46 -7.58 -12.27
CA LYS A 317 4.31 -8.72 -11.90
C LYS A 317 4.71 -8.70 -10.43
N GLU A 318 5.22 -7.57 -9.94
CA GLU A 318 5.66 -7.45 -8.55
C GLU A 318 4.47 -7.50 -7.56
N ARG A 319 3.34 -6.90 -7.92
CA ARG A 319 2.11 -6.97 -7.12
C ARG A 319 1.60 -8.40 -6.99
N TYR A 320 1.55 -9.15 -8.09
CA TYR A 320 1.17 -10.57 -8.04
C TYR A 320 2.21 -11.40 -7.31
N LYS A 321 3.51 -11.12 -7.47
CA LYS A 321 4.57 -11.79 -6.70
C LYS A 321 4.37 -11.58 -5.20
N ARG A 322 4.14 -10.35 -4.75
CA ARG A 322 3.79 -10.06 -3.35
C ARG A 322 2.54 -10.82 -2.90
N SER A 323 1.48 -10.80 -3.71
CA SER A 323 0.22 -11.48 -3.37
C SER A 323 0.43 -12.98 -3.19
N GLY A 324 1.13 -13.63 -4.12
CA GLY A 324 1.43 -15.06 -4.05
C GLY A 324 2.25 -15.41 -2.81
N LEU A 325 3.34 -14.67 -2.54
CA LEU A 325 4.17 -14.89 -1.35
C LEU A 325 3.38 -14.66 -0.05
N THR A 326 2.45 -13.71 -0.04
CA THR A 326 1.57 -13.47 1.12
C THR A 326 0.60 -14.62 1.36
N MET A 327 0.16 -15.30 0.30
CA MET A 327 -0.71 -16.49 0.37
C MET A 327 0.07 -17.79 0.61
N GLY A 328 1.39 -17.74 0.77
CA GLY A 328 2.20 -18.94 1.00
C GLY A 328 2.58 -19.71 -0.27
N VAL A 329 2.47 -19.10 -1.45
CA VAL A 329 2.96 -19.72 -2.69
C VAL A 329 4.48 -19.97 -2.58
N PRO A 330 4.95 -21.21 -2.80
CA PRO A 330 6.38 -21.53 -2.76
C PRO A 330 7.21 -20.68 -3.73
N MET A 331 8.45 -20.37 -3.36
CA MET A 331 9.30 -19.46 -4.13
C MET A 331 9.59 -20.00 -5.54
N GLU A 332 9.68 -21.31 -5.71
CA GLU A 332 9.85 -22.01 -6.98
C GLU A 332 8.62 -21.93 -7.90
N SER A 333 7.43 -21.67 -7.34
CA SER A 333 6.17 -21.54 -8.07
C SER A 333 5.70 -20.10 -8.20
N ILE A 334 6.41 -19.14 -7.62
CA ILE A 334 5.96 -17.74 -7.58
C ILE A 334 5.89 -17.09 -8.96
N ASN A 335 6.82 -17.40 -9.86
CA ASN A 335 6.80 -16.85 -11.21
C ASN A 335 5.62 -17.42 -12.01
N ARG A 336 5.31 -18.72 -11.83
CA ARG A 336 4.11 -19.35 -12.40
C ARG A 336 2.83 -18.73 -11.87
N PHE A 337 2.77 -18.43 -10.58
CA PHE A 337 1.65 -17.69 -9.97
C PHE A 337 1.47 -16.31 -10.62
N VAL A 338 2.57 -15.59 -10.84
CA VAL A 338 2.56 -14.29 -11.51
C VAL A 338 2.05 -14.43 -12.94
N ASP A 339 2.62 -15.35 -13.72
CA ASP A 339 2.22 -15.59 -15.11
C ASP A 339 0.73 -15.94 -15.22
N PHE A 340 0.23 -16.84 -14.36
CA PHE A 340 -1.18 -17.19 -14.30
C PHE A 340 -2.09 -15.98 -14.02
N ASN A 341 -1.71 -15.11 -13.09
CA ASN A 341 -2.51 -13.95 -12.71
C ASN A 341 -2.45 -12.80 -13.72
N LEU A 342 -1.41 -12.75 -14.57
CA LEU A 342 -1.35 -11.83 -15.70
C LEU A 342 -2.28 -12.24 -16.85
N ILE A 343 -2.68 -13.51 -16.93
CA ILE A 343 -3.64 -13.97 -17.94
C ILE A 343 -5.00 -13.30 -17.67
N PRO A 344 -5.65 -12.71 -18.69
CA PRO A 344 -6.99 -12.14 -18.55
C PRO A 344 -7.96 -13.13 -17.88
N GLN A 345 -8.73 -12.64 -16.91
CA GLN A 345 -9.74 -13.47 -16.21
C GLN A 345 -10.89 -13.91 -17.12
N ARG A 346 -11.13 -13.18 -18.23
CA ARG A 346 -12.21 -13.49 -19.16
C ARG A 346 -11.78 -14.60 -20.13
N GLY A 347 -12.73 -15.48 -20.43
CA GLY A 347 -12.53 -16.57 -21.39
C GLY A 347 -11.96 -17.83 -20.75
N PHE A 348 -11.27 -18.65 -21.54
CA PHE A 348 -10.75 -19.96 -21.12
C PHE A 348 -9.21 -20.05 -21.14
N ARG A 349 -8.53 -18.90 -21.17
CA ARG A 349 -7.07 -18.83 -21.25
C ARG A 349 -6.39 -19.39 -19.99
N ARG A 350 -6.99 -19.13 -18.82
CA ARG A 350 -6.45 -19.59 -17.54
C ARG A 350 -6.54 -21.10 -17.41
N GLU A 351 -7.66 -21.68 -17.81
CA GLU A 351 -7.91 -23.12 -17.82
C GLU A 351 -6.94 -23.84 -18.75
N ARG A 352 -6.75 -23.35 -19.98
CA ARG A 352 -5.73 -23.91 -20.89
C ARG A 352 -4.31 -23.75 -20.36
N TRP A 353 -4.02 -22.65 -19.68
CA TRP A 353 -2.71 -22.47 -19.07
C TRP A 353 -2.50 -23.49 -17.93
N LEU A 354 -3.50 -23.70 -17.08
CA LEU A 354 -3.45 -24.71 -16.00
C LEU A 354 -3.28 -26.12 -16.55
N GLU A 355 -3.99 -26.47 -17.64
CA GLU A 355 -3.83 -27.75 -18.34
C GLU A 355 -2.37 -28.00 -18.77
N ASN A 356 -1.66 -26.94 -19.17
CA ASN A 356 -0.26 -27.00 -19.60
C ASN A 356 0.77 -26.84 -18.46
N HIS A 357 0.33 -26.59 -17.21
CA HIS A 357 1.19 -26.40 -16.04
C HIS A 357 0.70 -27.26 -14.86
N PRO A 358 0.71 -28.60 -14.99
CA PRO A 358 0.13 -29.51 -14.00
C PRO A 358 0.78 -29.39 -12.62
N GLU A 359 2.06 -29.04 -12.53
CA GLU A 359 2.76 -28.82 -11.25
C GLU A 359 2.17 -27.62 -10.50
N TYR A 360 1.95 -26.49 -11.16
CA TYR A 360 1.33 -25.32 -10.54
C TYR A 360 -0.14 -25.61 -10.19
N TYR A 361 -0.85 -26.30 -11.08
CA TYR A 361 -2.23 -26.66 -10.85
C TYR A 361 -2.40 -27.50 -9.58
N ASN A 362 -1.55 -28.50 -9.37
CA ASN A 362 -1.64 -29.36 -8.19
C ASN A 362 -1.08 -28.68 -6.92
N ASP A 363 0.08 -28.05 -7.00
CA ASP A 363 0.81 -27.58 -5.81
C ASP A 363 0.29 -26.25 -5.26
N VAL A 364 -0.33 -25.42 -6.13
CA VAL A 364 -0.76 -24.06 -5.80
C VAL A 364 -2.26 -23.87 -6.02
N TYR A 365 -2.78 -24.22 -7.20
CA TYR A 365 -4.17 -23.91 -7.56
C TYR A 365 -5.19 -24.77 -6.80
N LEU A 366 -4.92 -26.07 -6.63
CA LEU A 366 -5.76 -27.01 -5.87
C LEU A 366 -5.39 -27.12 -4.38
N ASN A 367 -4.37 -26.40 -3.93
CA ASN A 367 -3.92 -26.46 -2.55
C ASN A 367 -4.75 -25.51 -1.69
N ASP A 368 -5.67 -26.06 -0.90
CA ASP A 368 -6.60 -25.30 -0.04
C ASP A 368 -5.90 -24.40 0.99
N ASP A 369 -4.63 -24.68 1.35
CA ASP A 369 -3.85 -23.82 2.24
C ASP A 369 -3.39 -22.52 1.53
N ILE A 370 -3.38 -22.51 0.20
CA ILE A 370 -2.92 -21.39 -0.64
C ILE A 370 -4.09 -20.75 -1.40
N GLN A 371 -4.89 -21.56 -2.11
CA GLN A 371 -6.03 -21.15 -2.92
C GLN A 371 -7.19 -22.12 -2.75
N ILE A 372 -8.38 -21.59 -2.48
CA ILE A 372 -9.61 -22.38 -2.38
C ILE A 372 -10.28 -22.40 -3.76
N HIS A 373 -9.81 -23.30 -4.63
CA HIS A 373 -10.39 -23.51 -5.96
C HIS A 373 -10.83 -24.95 -6.16
N GLY A 374 -11.95 -25.12 -6.86
CA GLY A 374 -12.40 -26.44 -7.30
C GLY A 374 -11.57 -26.93 -8.49
N ALA A 375 -11.52 -28.25 -8.66
CA ALA A 375 -10.90 -28.85 -9.83
C ALA A 375 -11.50 -28.31 -11.13
N ALA A 376 -10.64 -27.80 -12.01
CA ALA A 376 -11.01 -27.36 -13.34
C ALA A 376 -11.37 -28.57 -14.21
N ASP A 377 -12.48 -28.48 -14.93
CA ASP A 377 -12.87 -29.49 -15.92
C ASP A 377 -12.28 -29.13 -17.28
N PHE A 378 -11.04 -29.59 -17.54
CA PHE A 378 -10.35 -29.30 -18.79
C PHE A 378 -11.09 -29.81 -20.03
N SER A 379 -11.99 -30.81 -19.89
CA SER A 379 -12.84 -31.28 -21.00
C SER A 379 -13.86 -30.24 -21.46
N LYS A 380 -14.15 -29.25 -20.61
CA LYS A 380 -15.00 -28.09 -20.89
C LYS A 380 -14.21 -26.84 -21.29
N THR A 381 -12.96 -26.99 -21.69
CA THR A 381 -12.11 -25.86 -22.10
C THR A 381 -12.04 -25.79 -23.63
N PRO A 382 -12.69 -24.80 -24.28
CA PRO A 382 -12.60 -24.62 -25.73
C PRO A 382 -11.17 -24.31 -26.19
N ASP A 383 -10.92 -24.48 -27.49
CA ASP A 383 -9.62 -24.15 -28.08
C ASP A 383 -9.33 -22.63 -28.11
N VAL A 384 -8.08 -22.28 -28.41
CA VAL A 384 -7.59 -20.87 -28.39
C VAL A 384 -8.39 -19.94 -29.30
N GLU A 385 -8.97 -20.47 -30.37
CA GLU A 385 -9.75 -19.70 -31.32
C GLU A 385 -11.07 -19.19 -30.74
N TYR A 386 -11.63 -19.83 -29.71
CA TYR A 386 -12.76 -19.28 -28.95
C TYR A 386 -12.42 -17.91 -28.37
N ASP A 387 -11.24 -17.81 -27.76
CA ASP A 387 -10.77 -16.61 -27.09
C ASP A 387 -10.33 -15.53 -28.09
N ASN A 388 -9.72 -15.93 -29.22
CA ASN A 388 -9.40 -15.01 -30.32
C ASN A 388 -10.66 -14.36 -30.91
N LEU A 389 -11.74 -15.14 -31.08
CA LEU A 389 -13.04 -14.62 -31.53
C LEU A 389 -13.69 -13.73 -30.47
N TYR A 390 -13.55 -14.09 -29.19
CA TYR A 390 -14.05 -13.27 -28.09
C TYR A 390 -13.37 -11.89 -28.09
N ASP A 391 -12.03 -11.84 -28.12
CA ASP A 391 -11.27 -10.58 -28.10
C ASP A 391 -11.66 -9.69 -29.26
N LYS A 392 -11.68 -10.24 -30.47
CA LYS A 392 -12.03 -9.53 -31.71
C LYS A 392 -13.40 -8.84 -31.61
N TRP A 393 -14.36 -9.46 -30.92
CA TRP A 393 -15.75 -9.02 -30.86
C TRP A 393 -16.25 -8.78 -29.44
N THR A 394 -15.36 -8.40 -28.50
CA THR A 394 -15.69 -8.35 -27.07
C THR A 394 -16.96 -7.54 -26.81
N ASP A 395 -17.01 -6.31 -27.30
CA ASP A 395 -18.16 -5.41 -27.08
C ASP A 395 -19.45 -5.95 -27.73
N GLN A 396 -19.35 -6.52 -28.92
CA GLN A 396 -20.50 -7.06 -29.65
C GLN A 396 -21.01 -8.36 -29.00
N ILE A 397 -20.13 -9.23 -28.49
CA ILE A 397 -20.48 -10.46 -27.76
C ILE A 397 -21.12 -10.10 -26.43
N VAL A 398 -20.51 -9.20 -25.64
CA VAL A 398 -21.11 -8.70 -24.38
C VAL A 398 -22.46 -8.06 -24.65
N ARG A 399 -22.60 -7.29 -25.73
CA ARG A 399 -23.88 -6.70 -26.10
C ARG A 399 -24.93 -7.74 -26.51
N TYR A 400 -24.54 -8.77 -27.26
CA TYR A 400 -25.47 -9.77 -27.79
C TYR A 400 -25.89 -10.82 -26.75
N HIS A 401 -24.95 -11.31 -25.94
CA HIS A 401 -25.12 -12.41 -24.99
C HIS A 401 -25.19 -11.95 -23.52
N GLY A 402 -24.87 -10.69 -23.23
CA GLY A 402 -24.95 -10.15 -21.87
C GLY A 402 -26.35 -10.33 -21.27
N SER A 403 -26.39 -10.52 -19.96
CA SER A 403 -27.62 -10.81 -19.23
C SER A 403 -28.45 -9.54 -19.00
N VAL A 404 -29.63 -9.67 -18.37
CA VAL A 404 -30.48 -8.53 -17.98
C VAL A 404 -29.86 -7.63 -16.91
N THR A 405 -28.74 -8.03 -16.29
CA THR A 405 -27.99 -7.20 -15.33
C THR A 405 -26.76 -6.53 -15.95
N THR A 406 -26.34 -6.97 -17.14
CA THR A 406 -25.21 -6.39 -17.86
C THR A 406 -25.63 -5.09 -18.56
N VAL A 407 -25.26 -3.94 -18.00
CA VAL A 407 -25.53 -2.63 -18.61
C VAL A 407 -24.96 -2.59 -20.04
N GLY A 408 -25.79 -2.14 -20.98
CA GLY A 408 -25.44 -2.09 -22.41
C GLY A 408 -25.73 -3.37 -23.20
N SER A 409 -26.12 -4.48 -22.56
CA SER A 409 -26.59 -5.67 -23.27
C SER A 409 -27.97 -5.46 -23.89
N ILE A 410 -28.26 -6.15 -24.99
CA ILE A 410 -29.60 -6.14 -25.60
C ILE A 410 -30.64 -6.67 -24.61
N ALA A 411 -30.29 -7.65 -23.76
CA ALA A 411 -31.19 -8.18 -22.75
C ALA A 411 -31.54 -7.11 -21.69
N TYR A 412 -30.55 -6.32 -21.25
CA TYR A 412 -30.74 -5.20 -20.35
C TYR A 412 -31.63 -4.11 -20.98
N GLU A 413 -31.41 -3.75 -22.26
CA GLU A 413 -32.20 -2.73 -22.97
C GLU A 413 -33.69 -3.10 -23.07
N VAL A 414 -34.03 -4.40 -23.20
CA VAL A 414 -35.42 -4.86 -23.35
C VAL A 414 -36.03 -5.41 -22.05
N ARG A 415 -35.37 -5.23 -20.90
CA ARG A 415 -35.79 -5.86 -19.62
C ARG A 415 -37.16 -5.38 -19.11
N LEU A 416 -37.58 -4.18 -19.49
CA LEU A 416 -38.88 -3.60 -19.10
C LEU A 416 -40.02 -3.94 -20.09
N LEU A 417 -39.71 -4.55 -21.23
CA LEU A 417 -40.70 -4.97 -22.22
C LEU A 417 -41.12 -6.42 -21.95
N THR A 418 -42.36 -6.77 -22.28
CA THR A 418 -42.90 -8.13 -22.16
C THR A 418 -43.51 -8.61 -23.48
N GLY A 419 -43.71 -9.93 -23.60
CA GLY A 419 -44.41 -10.56 -24.73
C GLY A 419 -43.83 -10.23 -26.11
N GLU A 420 -44.72 -10.02 -27.08
CA GLU A 420 -44.34 -9.74 -28.48
C GLU A 420 -43.53 -8.46 -28.65
N ALA A 421 -43.77 -7.43 -27.82
CA ALA A 421 -43.03 -6.18 -27.87
C ALA A 421 -41.54 -6.41 -27.56
N GLN A 422 -41.25 -7.22 -26.54
CA GLN A 422 -39.89 -7.59 -26.18
C GLN A 422 -39.22 -8.39 -27.29
N ILE A 423 -39.91 -9.39 -27.85
CA ILE A 423 -39.38 -10.23 -28.95
C ILE A 423 -39.06 -9.39 -30.18
N ARG A 424 -39.98 -8.51 -30.60
CA ARG A 424 -39.77 -7.62 -31.75
C ARG A 424 -38.61 -6.67 -31.52
N LYS A 425 -38.54 -6.02 -30.36
CA LYS A 425 -37.46 -5.08 -30.04
C LYS A 425 -36.10 -5.78 -29.96
N ARG A 426 -36.03 -6.96 -29.33
CA ARG A 426 -34.80 -7.77 -29.27
C ARG A 426 -34.33 -8.16 -30.68
N ARG A 427 -35.23 -8.63 -31.54
CA ARG A 427 -34.91 -8.96 -32.94
C ARG A 427 -34.39 -7.73 -33.70
N GLN A 428 -35.04 -6.58 -33.54
CA GLN A 428 -34.62 -5.32 -34.16
C GLN A 428 -33.19 -4.93 -33.73
N LEU A 429 -32.89 -4.99 -32.42
CA LEU A 429 -31.58 -4.63 -31.89
C LEU A 429 -30.48 -5.61 -32.36
N ARG A 430 -30.76 -6.91 -32.37
CA ARG A 430 -29.82 -7.92 -32.91
C ARG A 430 -29.53 -7.69 -34.39
N ASN A 431 -30.57 -7.46 -35.20
CA ASN A 431 -30.41 -7.18 -36.62
C ASN A 431 -29.67 -5.85 -36.87
N ALA A 432 -29.85 -4.85 -36.00
CA ALA A 432 -29.08 -3.62 -36.06
C ALA A 432 -27.60 -3.86 -35.74
N LEU A 433 -27.31 -4.66 -34.70
CA LEU A 433 -25.94 -5.02 -34.30
C LEU A 433 -25.20 -5.74 -35.43
N PHE A 434 -25.81 -6.74 -36.06
CA PHE A 434 -25.20 -7.48 -37.17
C PHE A 434 -24.98 -6.63 -38.42
N ARG A 435 -25.93 -5.74 -38.76
CA ARG A 435 -25.76 -4.82 -39.89
C ARG A 435 -24.65 -3.81 -39.67
N ALA A 436 -24.47 -3.35 -38.43
CA ALA A 436 -23.43 -2.39 -38.08
C ALA A 436 -22.02 -3.01 -38.04
N ASN A 437 -21.90 -4.33 -37.85
CA ASN A 437 -20.62 -5.01 -37.65
C ASN A 437 -20.46 -6.16 -38.66
N ARG A 438 -19.93 -5.86 -39.85
CA ARG A 438 -19.75 -6.85 -40.92
C ARG A 438 -18.85 -8.00 -40.44
N GLY A 439 -19.30 -9.23 -40.62
CA GLY A 439 -18.58 -10.45 -40.21
C GLY A 439 -18.85 -10.89 -38.77
N PHE A 440 -19.40 -10.03 -37.90
CA PHE A 440 -19.71 -10.38 -36.53
C PHE A 440 -20.72 -11.53 -36.43
N PHE A 441 -21.72 -11.59 -37.33
CA PHE A 441 -22.72 -12.65 -37.31
C PHE A 441 -22.08 -14.05 -37.45
N ASP A 442 -21.28 -14.26 -38.49
CA ASP A 442 -20.63 -15.55 -38.74
C ASP A 442 -19.63 -15.89 -37.63
N ASP A 443 -18.84 -14.91 -37.19
CA ASP A 443 -17.85 -15.10 -36.12
C ASP A 443 -18.49 -15.38 -34.76
N ASN A 444 -19.64 -14.78 -34.46
CA ASN A 444 -20.43 -15.09 -33.27
C ASN A 444 -20.98 -16.53 -33.32
N LEU A 445 -21.35 -17.03 -34.51
CA LEU A 445 -21.73 -18.44 -34.68
C LEU A 445 -20.52 -19.37 -34.54
N ARG A 446 -19.34 -18.99 -35.06
CA ARG A 446 -18.09 -19.74 -34.83
C ARG A 446 -17.72 -19.79 -33.35
N TRP A 447 -17.87 -18.67 -32.65
CA TRP A 447 -17.62 -18.56 -31.21
C TRP A 447 -18.56 -19.48 -30.42
N GLN A 448 -19.86 -19.48 -30.72
CA GLN A 448 -20.83 -20.41 -30.11
C GLN A 448 -20.52 -21.86 -30.42
N ALA A 449 -20.19 -22.19 -31.67
CA ALA A 449 -19.82 -23.55 -32.07
C ALA A 449 -18.65 -24.08 -31.23
N ARG A 450 -17.64 -23.23 -30.96
CA ARG A 450 -16.51 -23.57 -30.10
C ARG A 450 -16.91 -23.72 -28.63
N ALA A 451 -17.80 -22.88 -28.13
CA ALA A 451 -18.39 -23.00 -26.79
C ALA A 451 -19.12 -24.33 -26.59
N GLU A 452 -19.73 -24.85 -27.67
CA GLU A 452 -20.45 -26.13 -27.69
C GLU A 452 -19.57 -27.32 -28.10
N PHE A 453 -18.25 -27.14 -28.18
CA PHE A 453 -17.27 -28.17 -28.55
C PHE A 453 -17.54 -28.83 -29.92
N VAL A 454 -18.08 -28.06 -30.86
CA VAL A 454 -18.20 -28.48 -32.26
C VAL A 454 -16.80 -28.69 -32.84
N PRO A 455 -16.46 -29.88 -33.38
CA PRO A 455 -15.16 -30.15 -33.96
C PRO A 455 -14.82 -29.15 -35.06
N THR A 456 -13.55 -28.74 -35.19
CA THR A 456 -13.12 -27.71 -36.15
C THR A 456 -13.62 -27.97 -37.58
N ARG A 457 -13.63 -29.23 -38.03
CA ARG A 457 -14.12 -29.66 -39.35
C ARG A 457 -15.65 -29.55 -39.55
N ALA A 458 -16.40 -29.27 -38.49
CA ALA A 458 -17.86 -29.15 -38.47
C ALA A 458 -18.34 -27.71 -38.20
N ILE A 459 -17.43 -26.79 -37.83
CA ILE A 459 -17.79 -25.40 -37.48
C ILE A 459 -18.45 -24.67 -38.67
N ASN A 460 -17.95 -24.81 -39.90
CA ASN A 460 -18.59 -24.16 -41.04
C ASN A 460 -20.02 -24.66 -41.27
N GLY A 461 -20.25 -25.97 -41.10
CA GLY A 461 -21.61 -26.54 -41.17
C GLY A 461 -22.54 -26.01 -40.07
N TYR A 462 -22.01 -25.80 -38.86
CA TYR A 462 -22.75 -25.12 -37.79
C TYR A 462 -23.12 -23.69 -38.18
N VAL A 463 -22.16 -22.91 -38.68
CA VAL A 463 -22.35 -21.51 -39.08
C VAL A 463 -23.38 -21.40 -40.21
N ASP A 464 -23.26 -22.22 -41.25
CA ASP A 464 -24.20 -22.23 -42.37
C ASP A 464 -25.61 -22.58 -41.89
N TYR A 465 -25.72 -23.60 -41.02
CA TYR A 465 -27.01 -24.11 -40.55
C TYR A 465 -27.74 -23.06 -39.70
N TYR A 466 -27.07 -22.55 -38.67
CA TYR A 466 -27.64 -21.51 -37.81
C TYR A 466 -27.78 -20.16 -38.53
N GLY A 467 -26.98 -19.91 -39.57
CA GLY A 467 -27.13 -18.78 -40.48
C GLY A 467 -28.47 -18.81 -41.20
N VAL A 468 -28.82 -19.96 -41.78
CA VAL A 468 -30.12 -20.18 -42.43
C VAL A 468 -31.27 -20.10 -41.41
N LEU A 469 -31.13 -20.71 -40.23
CA LEU A 469 -32.15 -20.63 -39.19
C LEU A 469 -32.38 -19.20 -38.71
N PHE A 470 -31.33 -18.38 -38.60
CA PHE A 470 -31.43 -16.99 -38.19
C PHE A 470 -32.15 -16.12 -39.23
N GLY A 471 -31.85 -16.33 -40.52
CA GLY A 471 -32.59 -15.70 -41.61
C GLY A 471 -34.08 -16.07 -41.58
N GLY A 472 -34.37 -17.27 -41.10
CA GLY A 472 -35.71 -17.79 -40.90
C GLY A 472 -36.38 -18.19 -42.21
N LYS A 473 -37.54 -18.80 -42.06
CA LYS A 473 -38.40 -19.11 -43.21
C LYS A 473 -38.87 -17.81 -43.87
N PRO A 474 -38.69 -17.64 -45.19
CA PRO A 474 -39.21 -16.47 -45.89
C PRO A 474 -40.70 -16.28 -45.65
N GLU A 475 -41.14 -15.04 -45.48
CA GLU A 475 -42.55 -14.72 -45.23
C GLU A 475 -43.43 -15.25 -46.37
N GLY A 476 -44.52 -15.95 -46.01
CA GLY A 476 -45.44 -16.55 -46.97
C GLY A 476 -44.98 -17.86 -47.62
N ALA A 477 -43.74 -18.32 -47.39
CA ALA A 477 -43.30 -19.62 -47.89
C ALA A 477 -44.13 -20.75 -47.25
N GLU A 478 -44.61 -21.70 -48.04
CA GLU A 478 -45.26 -22.92 -47.55
C GLU A 478 -44.22 -24.01 -47.27
N LEU A 479 -43.29 -24.22 -48.20
CA LEU A 479 -42.17 -25.14 -48.07
C LEU A 479 -40.88 -24.38 -47.76
N TRP A 480 -40.03 -24.97 -46.91
CA TRP A 480 -38.71 -24.44 -46.62
C TRP A 480 -37.80 -25.59 -46.21
N TYR A 481 -36.77 -25.85 -47.01
CA TYR A 481 -35.79 -26.93 -46.79
C TYR A 481 -34.35 -26.40 -46.86
N ALA A 482 -34.17 -25.10 -46.65
CA ALA A 482 -32.84 -24.49 -46.74
C ALA A 482 -31.91 -25.05 -45.66
N ASP A 483 -32.40 -25.25 -44.44
CA ASP A 483 -31.64 -25.80 -43.32
C ASP A 483 -31.26 -27.27 -43.57
N ASP A 484 -32.21 -28.06 -44.07
CA ASP A 484 -32.02 -29.45 -44.50
C ASP A 484 -30.96 -29.60 -45.59
N ARG A 485 -30.96 -28.70 -46.60
CA ARG A 485 -29.91 -28.68 -47.64
C ARG A 485 -28.53 -28.42 -47.03
N ILE A 486 -28.42 -27.48 -46.10
CA ILE A 486 -27.15 -27.21 -45.41
C ILE A 486 -26.66 -28.44 -44.64
N LEU A 487 -27.54 -29.16 -43.94
CA LEU A 487 -27.17 -30.37 -43.21
C LEU A 487 -26.69 -31.49 -44.14
N ARG A 488 -27.34 -31.66 -45.29
CA ARG A 488 -26.91 -32.60 -46.34
C ARG A 488 -25.53 -32.24 -46.87
N ASP A 489 -25.29 -30.95 -47.12
CA ASP A 489 -24.05 -30.45 -47.72
C ASP A 489 -22.89 -30.36 -46.69
N ASN A 490 -23.21 -30.44 -45.39
CA ASN A 490 -22.26 -30.44 -44.27
C ASN A 490 -22.36 -31.72 -43.41
N PRO A 491 -22.04 -32.91 -43.95
CA PRO A 491 -22.23 -34.18 -43.25
C PRO A 491 -21.37 -34.33 -41.98
N SER A 492 -20.24 -33.60 -41.88
CA SER A 492 -19.41 -33.61 -40.68
C SER A 492 -20.13 -33.01 -39.47
N PHE A 493 -20.84 -31.88 -39.68
CA PHE A 493 -21.64 -31.23 -38.65
C PHE A 493 -22.85 -32.08 -38.29
N PHE A 494 -23.60 -32.55 -39.29
CA PHE A 494 -24.80 -33.35 -39.03
C PHE A 494 -24.48 -34.61 -38.22
N ARG A 495 -23.48 -35.42 -38.62
CA ARG A 495 -23.09 -36.63 -37.86
C ARG A 495 -22.63 -36.34 -36.44
N TRP A 496 -21.90 -35.24 -36.24
CA TRP A 496 -21.51 -34.82 -34.90
C TRP A 496 -22.74 -34.44 -34.07
N ALA A 497 -23.68 -33.67 -34.62
CA ALA A 497 -24.91 -33.32 -33.94
C ALA A 497 -25.80 -34.55 -33.63
N GLN A 498 -25.81 -35.56 -34.50
CA GLN A 498 -26.46 -36.85 -34.21
C GLN A 498 -25.84 -37.55 -33.01
N THR A 499 -24.50 -37.59 -32.96
CA THR A 499 -23.76 -38.29 -31.91
C THR A 499 -23.84 -37.55 -30.56
N THR A 500 -23.67 -36.23 -30.59
CA THR A 500 -23.51 -35.40 -29.39
C THR A 500 -24.86 -34.88 -28.87
N TRP A 501 -25.78 -34.50 -29.77
CA TRP A 501 -27.09 -33.93 -29.41
C TRP A 501 -28.27 -34.86 -29.68
N GLY A 502 -28.02 -36.08 -30.16
CA GLY A 502 -29.08 -37.06 -30.41
C GLY A 502 -30.03 -36.67 -31.54
N TRP A 503 -29.56 -35.89 -32.53
CA TRP A 503 -30.38 -35.57 -33.70
C TRP A 503 -30.81 -36.85 -34.44
N ALA A 504 -32.09 -36.90 -34.80
CA ALA A 504 -32.66 -38.02 -35.55
C ALA A 504 -32.04 -38.11 -36.96
N ASP A 505 -32.01 -39.33 -37.51
CA ASP A 505 -31.69 -39.55 -38.92
C ASP A 505 -32.63 -38.75 -39.82
N ARG A 506 -32.06 -38.14 -40.86
CA ARG A 506 -32.81 -37.41 -41.89
C ARG A 506 -32.59 -38.08 -43.23
N ASP A 507 -33.68 -38.39 -43.92
CA ASP A 507 -33.60 -38.85 -45.31
C ASP A 507 -33.40 -37.64 -46.24
N PHE A 508 -32.14 -37.31 -46.51
CA PHE A 508 -31.79 -36.22 -47.41
C PHE A 508 -32.25 -36.45 -48.87
N ASN A 509 -32.70 -37.66 -49.23
CA ASN A 509 -33.37 -37.93 -50.50
C ASN A 509 -34.79 -37.38 -50.55
N LEU A 510 -35.36 -36.88 -49.45
CA LEU A 510 -36.65 -36.20 -49.43
C LEU A 510 -36.51 -34.67 -49.47
N ILE A 511 -35.30 -34.15 -49.68
CA ILE A 511 -35.09 -32.70 -49.83
C ILE A 511 -35.30 -32.30 -51.30
N PRO A 512 -36.21 -31.37 -51.62
CA PRO A 512 -36.35 -30.83 -52.97
C PRO A 512 -35.17 -29.92 -53.34
N ASN A 513 -34.86 -29.86 -54.63
CA ASN A 513 -33.95 -28.84 -55.16
C ASN A 513 -34.53 -27.42 -55.04
N GLU A 514 -33.66 -26.41 -55.03
CA GLU A 514 -34.06 -25.01 -54.82
C GLU A 514 -35.02 -24.49 -55.89
N LYS A 515 -34.86 -24.92 -57.15
CA LYS A 515 -35.74 -24.54 -58.26
C LYS A 515 -37.18 -25.03 -58.01
N PHE A 516 -37.34 -26.25 -57.51
CA PHE A 516 -38.65 -26.77 -57.13
C PHE A 516 -39.23 -26.03 -55.94
N GLU A 517 -38.46 -25.80 -54.88
CA GLU A 517 -38.95 -25.08 -53.69
C GLU A 517 -39.44 -23.67 -54.05
N LYS A 518 -38.65 -22.95 -54.86
CA LYS A 518 -39.02 -21.62 -55.36
C LYS A 518 -40.32 -21.66 -56.17
N ALA A 519 -40.39 -22.53 -57.18
CA ALA A 519 -41.59 -22.69 -58.00
C ALA A 519 -42.81 -23.13 -57.16
N TYR A 520 -42.58 -23.95 -56.12
CA TYR A 520 -43.64 -24.37 -55.24
C TYR A 520 -44.21 -23.16 -54.49
N ASN A 521 -43.37 -22.38 -53.84
CA ASN A 521 -43.79 -21.25 -53.01
C ASN A 521 -44.35 -20.08 -53.83
N GLU A 522 -43.68 -19.71 -54.92
CA GLU A 522 -44.02 -18.50 -55.69
C GLU A 522 -45.15 -18.73 -56.69
N GLU A 523 -45.26 -19.93 -57.26
CA GLU A 523 -46.18 -20.18 -58.37
C GLU A 523 -47.25 -21.22 -58.05
N TYR A 524 -46.89 -22.34 -57.41
CA TYR A 524 -47.84 -23.45 -57.19
C TYR A 524 -48.72 -23.27 -55.96
N ALA A 525 -48.13 -22.84 -54.84
CA ALA A 525 -48.79 -22.65 -53.55
C ALA A 525 -49.89 -21.59 -53.63
N ILE A 526 -49.63 -20.51 -54.38
CA ILE A 526 -50.55 -19.40 -54.59
C ILE A 526 -51.75 -19.72 -55.49
N LEU A 527 -51.74 -20.87 -56.20
CA LEU A 527 -52.89 -21.32 -57.00
C LEU A 527 -54.03 -21.76 -56.08
N ARG A 528 -54.75 -20.76 -55.56
CA ARG A 528 -55.86 -20.88 -54.62
C ARG A 528 -57.08 -20.17 -55.20
N HIS A 529 -58.26 -20.57 -54.74
CA HIS A 529 -59.50 -19.84 -54.95
C HIS A 529 -59.58 -18.64 -53.99
N ASP A 530 -60.55 -17.75 -54.21
CA ASP A 530 -60.77 -16.58 -53.35
C ASP A 530 -61.11 -16.98 -51.89
N ASP A 531 -61.61 -18.20 -51.68
CA ASP A 531 -61.85 -18.78 -50.35
C ASP A 531 -60.57 -19.32 -49.66
N GLY A 532 -59.40 -19.12 -50.29
CA GLY A 532 -58.10 -19.58 -49.82
C GLY A 532 -57.83 -21.07 -50.05
N LYS A 533 -58.78 -21.87 -50.55
CA LYS A 533 -58.55 -23.29 -50.82
C LYS A 533 -57.72 -23.50 -52.07
N ALA A 534 -56.92 -24.56 -52.09
CA ALA A 534 -56.10 -24.92 -53.25
C ALA A 534 -56.96 -25.14 -54.51
N ASN A 535 -56.67 -24.42 -55.60
CA ASN A 535 -57.33 -24.60 -56.89
C ASN A 535 -56.77 -25.84 -57.58
N ARG A 536 -57.41 -26.98 -57.33
CA ARG A 536 -56.97 -28.30 -57.80
C ARG A 536 -56.79 -28.35 -59.32
N THR A 537 -57.67 -27.70 -60.08
CA THR A 537 -57.61 -27.67 -61.55
C THR A 537 -56.41 -26.86 -62.04
N ALA A 538 -56.17 -25.68 -61.47
CA ALA A 538 -55.01 -24.85 -61.80
C ALA A 538 -53.71 -25.55 -61.43
N ARG A 539 -53.61 -26.12 -60.22
CA ARG A 539 -52.44 -26.89 -59.76
C ARG A 539 -52.15 -28.10 -60.64
N LEU A 540 -53.18 -28.83 -61.10
CA LEU A 540 -52.99 -29.94 -62.05
C LEU A 540 -52.49 -29.45 -63.41
N THR A 541 -52.99 -28.31 -63.89
CA THR A 541 -52.56 -27.71 -65.15
C THR A 541 -51.10 -27.25 -65.07
N TYR A 542 -50.71 -26.65 -63.95
CA TYR A 542 -49.33 -26.26 -63.67
C TYR A 542 -48.38 -27.46 -63.73
N ARG A 543 -48.68 -28.53 -62.97
CA ARG A 543 -47.88 -29.78 -62.98
C ARG A 543 -47.74 -30.37 -64.38
N ARG A 544 -48.80 -30.37 -65.20
CA ARG A 544 -48.73 -30.86 -66.60
C ARG A 544 -47.78 -30.05 -67.47
N ARG A 545 -47.74 -28.73 -67.28
CA ARG A 545 -46.89 -27.83 -68.06
C ARG A 545 -45.44 -27.83 -67.59
N HIS A 546 -45.17 -28.25 -66.35
CA HIS A 546 -43.84 -28.16 -65.73
C HIS A 546 -43.37 -29.54 -65.28
N LYS A 547 -42.89 -30.35 -66.25
CA LYS A 547 -42.57 -31.76 -66.05
C LYS A 547 -41.49 -32.00 -64.98
N GLU A 548 -40.46 -31.16 -64.94
CA GLU A 548 -39.40 -31.24 -63.91
C GLU A 548 -39.96 -30.99 -62.50
N PHE A 549 -40.88 -30.04 -62.37
CA PHE A 549 -41.58 -29.77 -61.11
C PHE A 549 -42.44 -30.97 -60.69
N ASP A 550 -43.22 -31.54 -61.61
CA ASP A 550 -44.01 -32.74 -61.33
C ASP A 550 -43.15 -33.93 -60.89
N ALA A 551 -42.04 -34.18 -61.60
CA ALA A 551 -41.11 -35.25 -61.29
C ALA A 551 -40.50 -35.11 -59.89
N GLU A 552 -40.07 -33.91 -59.52
CA GLU A 552 -39.52 -33.63 -58.19
C GLU A 552 -40.60 -33.76 -57.10
N GLY A 553 -41.83 -33.29 -57.37
CA GLY A 553 -42.93 -33.45 -56.44
C GLY A 553 -43.36 -34.91 -56.22
N ILE A 554 -43.22 -35.76 -57.25
CA ILE A 554 -43.39 -37.22 -57.11
C ILE A 554 -42.27 -37.80 -56.22
N ARG A 555 -41.02 -37.40 -56.45
CA ARG A 555 -39.86 -37.88 -55.70
C ARG A 555 -39.94 -37.52 -54.21
N VAL A 556 -40.25 -36.26 -53.91
CA VAL A 556 -40.19 -35.71 -52.55
C VAL A 556 -41.48 -35.95 -51.77
N PHE A 557 -42.65 -35.71 -52.38
CA PHE A 557 -43.94 -35.76 -51.69
C PHE A 557 -44.78 -36.99 -52.03
N GLY A 558 -44.24 -37.93 -52.83
CA GLY A 558 -44.99 -39.10 -53.27
C GLY A 558 -46.23 -38.75 -54.11
N TRP A 559 -46.21 -37.62 -54.83
CA TRP A 559 -47.35 -37.25 -55.69
C TRP A 559 -47.66 -38.36 -56.69
N GLN A 560 -48.95 -38.59 -56.97
CA GLN A 560 -49.33 -39.52 -58.02
C GLN A 560 -48.86 -39.00 -59.39
N PRO A 561 -48.17 -39.82 -60.20
CA PRO A 561 -47.78 -39.43 -61.56
C PRO A 561 -48.99 -39.07 -62.42
N LEU A 562 -48.90 -37.98 -63.18
CA LEU A 562 -50.00 -37.50 -64.02
C LEU A 562 -50.42 -38.52 -65.11
N SER A 563 -49.49 -39.38 -65.54
CA SER A 563 -49.74 -40.48 -66.50
C SER A 563 -50.68 -41.56 -65.98
N ARG A 564 -50.77 -41.76 -64.66
CA ARG A 564 -51.72 -42.72 -64.04
C ARG A 564 -53.14 -42.16 -63.93
N ARG A 565 -53.34 -40.84 -64.02
CA ARG A 565 -54.65 -40.20 -63.86
C ARG A 565 -55.46 -40.09 -65.15
N THR A 566 -54.85 -40.33 -66.31
CA THR A 566 -55.55 -40.37 -67.61
C THR A 566 -56.30 -41.69 -67.84
N GLY A 567 -56.30 -42.61 -66.87
CA GLY A 567 -57.18 -43.78 -66.81
C GLY A 567 -58.64 -43.47 -66.47
N ILE A 568 -59.07 -42.20 -66.51
CA ILE A 568 -60.50 -41.90 -66.66
C ILE A 568 -60.84 -42.25 -68.11
N THR A 569 -61.28 -43.50 -68.25
CA THR A 569 -62.15 -44.01 -69.30
C THR A 569 -62.92 -42.88 -70.00
N ARG A 570 -62.50 -42.55 -71.23
CA ARG A 570 -63.42 -42.14 -72.29
C ARG A 570 -64.39 -43.31 -72.50
N GLY A 571 -65.41 -43.41 -71.67
CA GLY A 571 -66.37 -44.52 -71.70
C GLY A 571 -67.51 -44.23 -70.73
N GLY A 572 -68.48 -43.44 -71.16
CA GLY A 572 -69.62 -43.13 -70.30
C GLY A 572 -70.52 -42.00 -70.79
N LEU A 573 -70.74 -41.86 -72.08
CA LEU A 573 -71.86 -41.08 -72.62
C LEU A 573 -72.48 -41.88 -73.77
N GLY A 574 -73.62 -42.51 -73.46
CA GLY A 574 -74.61 -42.90 -74.47
C GLY A 574 -74.62 -44.36 -74.93
N ARG A 575 -75.14 -45.28 -74.09
CA ARG A 575 -76.05 -46.34 -74.56
C ARG A 575 -77.04 -46.71 -73.46
N ARG A 576 -78.23 -46.10 -73.55
CA ARG A 576 -79.47 -46.71 -73.09
C ARG A 576 -79.86 -47.78 -74.12
N LEU A 577 -80.12 -49.01 -73.70
CA LEU A 577 -81.34 -49.80 -74.02
C LEU A 577 -81.24 -51.24 -73.47
N ALA A 578 -82.27 -51.61 -72.69
CA ALA A 578 -82.95 -52.92 -72.52
C ALA A 578 -82.10 -54.22 -72.54
N VAL A 579 -81.87 -54.89 -71.40
CA VAL A 579 -82.67 -55.95 -70.70
C VAL A 579 -82.57 -57.34 -71.37
N ARG A 580 -82.05 -58.30 -70.56
CA ARG A 580 -81.60 -59.68 -70.84
C ARG A 580 -80.17 -59.81 -71.36
#